data_AF-A0A7C3AK77-F1
#
_entry.id   AF-A0A7C3AK77-F1
#
_cell.length_a   1.000
_cell.length_b   1.000
_cell.length_c   1.000
_cell.angle_alpha   90.00
_cell.angle_beta   90.00
_cell.angle_gamma   90.00
#
_symmetry.space_group_name_H-M   'P 1'
#
loop_
_entity.id
_entity.type
_entity.pdbx_description
1 polymer ?
#
loop_
_entity_poly.entity_id
_entity_poly.type
_entity_poly.pdbx_seq_one_letter_code
_entity_poly.pdbx_strand_id
1 'polypeptide(L)'
;MDKDLALLHEKIDYLTEQFEAQQRQREAWDELKQDLIPITNHMIKLSINELEEIGTDFELEDLLFLLKRFLRNTHLWMHLLDRLEAIMDLADEASVLGKQAFANTIETLHQLERVGYFAFARGGYYVLQRIVTEFSEEDVRALGDNIVNILTTVQKMTQPEMLTLANSAIDSMRDQTIENVKPPSTLSLLRQLSDPKVRIGLSKMLSIVSSLADENAGEIKN
;
A
#
# COMPACT_ATOMS: atom_id res chain seq x y z
N MET A 1 13.95 74.86 -29.19
CA MET A 1 12.76 75.11 -28.36
C MET A 1 11.77 73.95 -28.40
N ASP A 2 11.93 72.96 -29.30
CA ASP A 2 10.97 71.86 -29.45
C ASP A 2 11.10 70.72 -28.42
N LYS A 3 12.29 70.48 -27.85
CA LYS A 3 12.49 69.43 -26.85
C LYS A 3 11.84 69.74 -25.50
N ASP A 4 11.81 71.01 -25.10
CA ASP A 4 11.21 71.41 -23.82
C ASP A 4 9.68 71.33 -23.89
N LEU A 5 9.08 71.61 -25.05
CA LEU A 5 7.65 71.45 -25.27
C LEU A 5 7.22 69.98 -25.27
N ALA A 6 8.03 69.08 -25.84
CA ALA A 6 7.75 67.64 -25.83
C ALA A 6 7.81 67.04 -24.42
N LEU A 7 8.84 67.40 -23.63
CA LEU A 7 8.97 66.97 -22.23
C LEU A 7 7.87 67.52 -21.31
N LEU A 8 7.33 68.70 -21.64
CA LEU A 8 6.22 69.29 -20.89
C LEU A 8 4.88 68.61 -21.21
N HIS A 9 4.65 68.21 -22.46
CA HIS A 9 3.49 67.41 -22.84
C HIS A 9 3.55 66.03 -22.20
N GLU A 10 4.69 65.35 -22.24
CA GLU A 10 4.84 64.03 -21.60
C GLU A 10 4.58 64.07 -20.08
N LYS A 11 5.04 65.13 -19.40
CA LYS A 11 4.78 65.33 -17.97
C LYS A 11 3.33 65.72 -17.68
N ILE A 12 2.70 66.52 -18.54
CA ILE A 12 1.29 66.87 -18.41
C ILE A 12 0.41 65.64 -18.68
N ASP A 13 0.75 64.82 -19.66
CA ASP A 13 0.03 63.59 -19.98
C ASP A 13 0.15 62.59 -18.83
N TYR A 14 1.35 62.41 -18.27
CA TYR A 14 1.57 61.57 -17.09
C TYR A 14 0.82 62.09 -15.84
N LEU A 15 0.79 63.41 -15.62
CA LEU A 15 0.04 64.00 -14.50
C LEU A 15 -1.47 63.93 -14.72
N THR A 16 -1.94 64.07 -15.96
CA THR A 16 -3.35 63.93 -16.33
C THR A 16 -3.81 62.49 -16.13
N GLU A 17 -3.02 61.51 -16.55
CA GLU A 17 -3.32 60.08 -16.38
C GLU A 17 -3.37 59.67 -14.89
N GLN A 18 -2.43 60.18 -14.07
CA GLN A 18 -2.46 60.01 -12.61
C GLN A 18 -3.69 60.67 -11.96
N PHE A 19 -4.06 61.86 -12.43
CA PHE A 19 -5.22 62.59 -11.90
C PHE A 19 -6.54 61.89 -12.26
N GLU A 20 -6.66 61.39 -13.48
CA GLU A 20 -7.82 60.59 -13.93
C GLU A 20 -7.93 59.26 -13.18
N ALA A 21 -6.81 58.57 -12.92
CA ALA A 21 -6.81 57.37 -12.09
C ALA A 21 -7.25 57.66 -10.64
N GLN A 22 -6.80 58.78 -10.07
CA GLN A 22 -7.19 59.19 -8.72
C GLN A 22 -8.67 59.61 -8.66
N GLN A 23 -9.19 60.25 -9.70
CA GLN A 23 -10.58 60.66 -9.79
C GLN A 23 -11.52 59.45 -9.92
N ARG A 24 -11.17 58.48 -10.78
CA ARG A 24 -11.90 57.21 -10.87
C ARG A 24 -11.93 56.45 -9.55
N GLN A 25 -10.83 56.49 -8.79
CA GLN A 25 -10.79 55.86 -7.48
C GLN A 25 -11.71 56.58 -6.48
N ARG A 26 -11.77 57.92 -6.50
CA ARG A 26 -12.70 58.69 -5.65
C ARG A 26 -14.16 58.44 -6.03
N GLU A 27 -14.47 58.38 -7.32
CA GLU A 27 -15.81 58.07 -7.82
C GLU A 27 -16.23 56.66 -7.42
N ALA A 28 -15.36 55.66 -7.58
CA ALA A 28 -15.61 54.30 -7.12
C ALA A 28 -15.79 54.23 -5.59
N TRP A 29 -15.06 55.04 -4.83
CA TRP A 29 -15.23 55.13 -3.38
C TRP A 29 -16.55 55.80 -2.99
N ASP A 30 -16.99 56.82 -3.73
CA ASP A 30 -18.23 57.51 -3.44
C ASP A 30 -19.45 56.69 -3.89
N GLU A 31 -19.34 55.95 -4.99
CA GLU A 31 -20.33 54.95 -5.44
C GLU A 31 -20.44 53.81 -4.43
N LEU A 32 -19.30 53.24 -3.99
CA LEU A 32 -19.29 52.22 -2.94
C LEU A 32 -19.93 52.72 -1.64
N LYS A 33 -19.66 53.97 -1.23
CA LYS A 33 -20.34 54.56 -0.06
C LYS A 33 -21.83 54.71 -0.32
N GLN A 34 -22.22 55.18 -1.51
CA GLN A 34 -23.60 55.41 -1.88
C GLN A 34 -24.41 54.11 -1.96
N ASP A 35 -23.77 52.99 -2.31
CA ASP A 35 -24.35 51.65 -2.35
C ASP A 35 -24.34 50.95 -0.98
N LEU A 36 -23.27 51.14 -0.18
CA LEU A 36 -23.17 50.56 1.15
C LEU A 36 -24.10 51.23 2.17
N ILE A 37 -24.32 52.54 2.08
CA ILE A 37 -25.19 53.29 2.99
C ILE A 37 -26.61 52.69 3.05
N PRO A 38 -27.31 52.45 1.92
CA PRO A 38 -28.65 51.87 1.94
C PRO A 38 -28.64 50.41 2.41
N ILE A 39 -27.64 49.61 2.02
CA ILE A 39 -27.53 48.20 2.47
C ILE A 39 -27.35 48.14 3.99
N THR A 40 -26.48 48.98 4.54
CA THR A 40 -26.23 49.08 5.99
C THR A 40 -27.49 49.54 6.72
N ASN A 41 -28.19 50.54 6.20
CA ASN A 41 -29.46 51.02 6.76
C ASN A 41 -30.56 49.95 6.71
N HIS A 42 -30.61 49.15 5.64
CA HIS A 42 -31.59 48.07 5.51
C HIS A 42 -31.29 46.91 6.45
N MET A 43 -30.01 46.53 6.59
CA MET A 43 -29.57 45.48 7.49
C MET A 43 -29.86 45.84 8.95
N ILE A 44 -29.59 47.08 9.36
CA ILE A 44 -29.94 47.56 10.72
C ILE A 44 -31.45 47.48 10.96
N LYS A 45 -32.28 47.89 9.98
CA LYS A 45 -33.75 47.83 10.10
C LYS A 45 -34.29 46.40 10.14
N LEU A 46 -33.75 45.51 9.30
CA LEU A 46 -34.11 44.09 9.30
C LEU A 46 -33.72 43.41 10.61
N SER A 47 -32.52 43.70 11.12
CA SER A 47 -32.10 43.21 12.44
C SER A 47 -33.01 43.74 13.53
N ILE A 48 -33.39 45.02 13.55
CA ILE A 48 -34.33 45.56 14.56
C ILE A 48 -35.68 44.82 14.52
N ASN A 49 -36.19 44.51 13.32
CA ASN A 49 -37.48 43.81 13.16
C ASN A 49 -37.39 42.32 13.52
N GLU A 50 -36.29 41.62 13.24
CA GLU A 50 -36.11 40.21 13.60
C GLU A 50 -35.64 40.00 15.05
N LEU A 51 -34.95 40.98 15.63
CA LEU A 51 -34.62 41.01 17.07
C LEU A 51 -35.86 41.16 17.95
N GLU A 52 -36.98 41.66 17.40
CA GLU A 52 -38.28 41.64 18.07
C GLU A 52 -38.83 40.21 18.22
N GLU A 53 -38.37 39.27 17.39
CA GLU A 53 -38.78 37.85 17.37
C GLU A 53 -37.82 36.96 18.19
N ILE A 54 -36.53 37.34 18.30
CA ILE A 54 -35.52 36.73 19.18
C ILE A 54 -35.58 37.43 20.55
N GLY A 55 -36.64 37.14 21.30
CA GLY A 55 -37.15 37.96 22.41
C GLY A 55 -36.16 38.61 23.39
N THR A 56 -36.50 39.85 23.78
CA THR A 56 -36.14 40.64 24.98
C THR A 56 -34.69 40.72 25.51
N ASP A 57 -33.76 39.87 25.10
CA ASP A 57 -32.42 39.75 25.69
C ASP A 57 -31.30 40.29 24.81
N PHE A 58 -31.60 40.76 23.59
CA PHE A 58 -30.60 41.27 22.66
C PHE A 58 -30.96 42.68 22.19
N GLU A 59 -30.30 43.68 22.77
CA GLU A 59 -30.56 45.10 22.47
C GLU A 59 -29.63 45.63 21.37
N LEU A 60 -30.01 46.73 20.72
CA LEU A 60 -29.14 47.45 19.77
C LEU A 60 -27.81 47.87 20.43
N GLU A 61 -27.81 48.12 21.73
CA GLU A 61 -26.62 48.42 22.52
C GLU A 61 -25.66 47.22 22.57
N ASP A 62 -26.17 45.99 22.64
CA ASP A 62 -25.36 44.77 22.61
C ASP A 62 -24.68 44.59 21.26
N LEU A 63 -25.37 44.90 20.15
CA LEU A 63 -24.78 44.87 18.82
C LEU A 63 -23.64 45.89 18.69
N LEU A 64 -23.82 47.10 19.21
CA LEU A 64 -22.77 48.13 19.24
C LEU A 64 -21.62 47.74 20.17
N PHE A 65 -21.91 47.09 21.30
CA PHE A 65 -20.92 46.57 22.23
C PHE A 65 -20.11 45.43 21.60
N LEU A 66 -20.76 44.51 20.89
CA LEU A 66 -20.12 43.43 20.13
C LEU A 66 -19.24 43.98 19.02
N LEU A 67 -19.72 44.97 18.25
CA LEU A 67 -18.91 45.63 17.22
C LEU A 67 -17.69 46.32 17.84
N LYS A 68 -17.86 47.07 18.93
CA LYS A 68 -16.74 47.67 19.67
C LYS A 68 -15.79 46.61 20.22
N ARG A 69 -16.29 45.48 20.72
CA ARG A 69 -15.48 44.36 21.21
C ARG A 69 -14.71 43.68 20.09
N PHE A 70 -15.33 43.52 18.91
CA PHE A 70 -14.70 42.99 17.70
C PHE A 70 -13.55 43.88 17.24
N LEU A 71 -13.79 45.20 17.14
CA LEU A 71 -12.79 46.20 16.76
C LEU A 71 -11.70 46.38 17.83
N ARG A 72 -12.03 46.24 19.11
CA ARG A 72 -11.04 46.30 20.19
C ARG A 72 -10.17 45.04 20.23
N ASN A 73 -10.73 43.90 19.84
CA ASN A 73 -10.04 42.61 19.84
C ASN A 73 -9.47 42.23 18.46
N THR A 74 -9.24 43.20 17.56
CA THR A 74 -8.66 42.95 16.23
C THR A 74 -7.38 42.13 16.30
N HIS A 75 -6.56 42.31 17.34
CA HIS A 75 -5.34 41.51 17.51
C HIS A 75 -5.63 40.01 17.69
N LEU A 76 -6.68 39.65 18.43
CA LEU A 76 -7.08 38.25 18.61
C LEU A 76 -7.59 37.65 17.28
N TRP A 77 -8.32 38.44 16.49
CA TRP A 77 -8.77 38.03 15.16
C TRP A 77 -7.62 37.86 14.17
N MET A 78 -6.61 38.74 14.21
CA MET A 78 -5.40 38.58 13.40
C MET A 78 -4.69 37.28 13.75
N HIS A 79 -4.46 36.98 15.03
CA HIS A 79 -3.86 35.71 15.44
C HIS A 79 -4.67 34.47 15.04
N LEU A 80 -6.00 34.57 14.99
CA LEU A 80 -6.85 33.48 14.49
C LEU A 80 -6.71 33.30 12.99
N LEU A 81 -6.65 34.40 12.22
CA LEU A 81 -6.42 34.37 10.78
C LEU A 81 -5.04 33.79 10.45
N ASP A 82 -3.99 34.22 11.15
CA ASP A 82 -2.62 33.69 10.99
C ASP A 82 -2.56 32.17 11.27
N ARG A 83 -3.32 31.70 12.26
CA ARG A 83 -3.43 30.26 12.55
C ARG A 83 -4.20 29.50 11.48
N LEU A 84 -5.25 30.09 10.92
CA LEU A 84 -5.98 29.49 9.81
C LEU A 84 -5.12 29.43 8.57
N GLU A 85 -4.32 30.46 8.29
CA GLU A 85 -3.32 30.47 7.22
C GLU A 85 -2.31 29.33 7.41
N ALA A 86 -1.72 29.21 8.60
CA ALA A 86 -0.81 28.10 8.88
C ALA A 86 -1.47 26.70 8.73
N ILE A 87 -2.75 26.54 9.06
CA ILE A 87 -3.48 25.28 8.86
C ILE A 87 -3.72 25.02 7.37
N MET A 88 -4.05 26.05 6.59
CA MET A 88 -4.25 25.94 5.15
C MET A 88 -2.93 25.61 4.44
N ASP A 89 -1.84 26.26 4.82
CA ASP A 89 -0.50 25.96 4.30
C ASP A 89 -0.10 24.50 4.58
N LEU A 90 -0.33 24.02 5.81
CA LEU A 90 -0.10 22.62 6.16
C LEU A 90 -1.01 21.66 5.39
N ALA A 91 -2.26 22.04 5.14
CA ALA A 91 -3.19 21.22 4.35
C ALA A 91 -2.76 21.13 2.88
N ASP A 92 -2.23 22.21 2.32
CA ASP A 92 -1.69 22.25 0.96
C ASP A 92 -0.40 21.42 0.86
N GLU A 93 0.52 21.55 1.81
CA GLU A 93 1.71 20.71 1.91
C GLU A 93 1.35 19.23 2.04
N ALA A 94 0.40 18.90 2.93
CA ALA A 94 -0.08 17.53 3.13
C ALA A 94 -0.79 16.98 1.88
N SER A 95 -1.50 17.82 1.13
CA SER A 95 -2.13 17.45 -0.14
C SER A 95 -1.08 17.10 -1.20
N VAL A 96 -0.01 17.89 -1.32
CA VAL A 96 1.08 17.65 -2.27
C VAL A 96 1.88 16.40 -1.88
N LEU A 97 2.29 16.28 -0.61
CA LEU A 97 2.99 15.11 -0.10
C LEU A 97 2.12 13.85 -0.18
N GLY A 98 0.84 13.97 0.15
CA GLY A 98 -0.13 12.88 0.07
C GLY A 98 -0.31 12.37 -1.35
N LYS A 99 -0.39 13.25 -2.35
CA LYS A 99 -0.44 12.85 -3.77
C LYS A 99 0.81 12.10 -4.21
N GLN A 100 1.99 12.55 -3.79
CA GLN A 100 3.26 11.87 -4.12
C GLN A 100 3.37 10.51 -3.41
N ALA A 101 3.05 10.45 -2.11
CA ALA A 101 3.05 9.20 -1.36
C ALA A 101 2.03 8.20 -1.92
N PHE A 102 0.84 8.68 -2.31
CA PHE A 102 -0.17 7.87 -2.96
C PHE A 102 0.31 7.35 -4.32
N ALA A 103 0.88 8.21 -5.17
CA ALA A 103 1.42 7.80 -6.47
C ALA A 103 2.51 6.72 -6.31
N ASN A 104 3.47 6.93 -5.40
CA ASN A 104 4.51 5.95 -5.11
C ASN A 104 3.95 4.62 -4.60
N THR A 105 2.91 4.67 -3.77
CA THR A 105 2.24 3.48 -3.24
C THR A 105 1.54 2.71 -4.36
N ILE A 106 0.80 3.40 -5.23
CA ILE A 106 0.15 2.79 -6.40
C ILE A 106 1.18 2.19 -7.35
N GLU A 107 2.29 2.88 -7.61
CA GLU A 107 3.37 2.36 -8.45
C GLU A 107 3.98 1.09 -7.84
N THR A 108 4.26 1.11 -6.53
CA THR A 108 4.80 -0.06 -5.81
C THR A 108 3.82 -1.23 -5.85
N LEU A 109 2.53 -0.98 -5.58
CA LEU A 109 1.47 -1.98 -5.67
C LEU A 109 1.35 -2.55 -7.10
N HIS A 110 1.45 -1.70 -8.12
CA HIS A 110 1.40 -2.13 -9.51
C HIS A 110 2.62 -2.97 -9.90
N GLN A 111 3.82 -2.62 -9.41
CA GLN A 111 5.00 -3.46 -9.59
C GLN A 111 4.84 -4.83 -8.91
N LEU A 112 4.33 -4.87 -7.68
CA LEU A 112 4.03 -6.11 -6.97
C LEU A 112 3.00 -6.97 -7.73
N GLU A 113 1.98 -6.35 -8.30
CA GLU A 113 1.00 -7.02 -9.14
C GLU A 113 1.62 -7.61 -10.41
N ARG A 114 2.43 -6.82 -11.14
CA ARG A 114 3.08 -7.24 -12.37
C ARG A 114 4.06 -8.38 -12.16
N VAL A 115 4.80 -8.37 -11.04
CA VAL A 115 5.70 -9.46 -10.64
C VAL A 115 4.92 -10.68 -10.11
N GLY A 116 3.61 -10.54 -9.87
CA GLY A 116 2.73 -11.64 -9.49
C GLY A 116 2.67 -11.92 -7.99
N TYR A 117 3.19 -11.03 -7.14
CA TYR A 117 3.15 -11.19 -5.68
C TYR A 117 1.71 -11.36 -5.16
N PHE A 118 0.72 -10.65 -5.71
CA PHE A 118 -0.68 -10.85 -5.32
C PHE A 118 -1.25 -12.20 -5.74
N ALA A 119 -0.84 -12.73 -6.88
CA ALA A 119 -1.26 -14.07 -7.31
C ALA A 119 -0.65 -15.13 -6.40
N PHE A 120 0.63 -15.00 -6.08
CA PHE A 120 1.32 -15.87 -5.13
C PHE A 120 0.71 -15.79 -3.73
N ALA A 121 0.45 -14.59 -3.21
CA ALA A 121 -0.16 -14.39 -1.89
C ALA A 121 -1.57 -15.00 -1.81
N ARG A 122 -2.40 -14.83 -2.85
CA ARG A 122 -3.72 -15.48 -2.92
C ARG A 122 -3.62 -17.00 -2.97
N GLY A 123 -2.70 -17.54 -3.77
CA GLY A 123 -2.44 -18.98 -3.82
C GLY A 123 -1.95 -19.53 -2.48
N GLY A 124 -1.02 -18.83 -1.83
CA GLY A 124 -0.53 -19.16 -0.50
C GLY A 124 -1.64 -19.12 0.54
N TYR A 125 -2.48 -18.08 0.53
CA TYR A 125 -3.63 -17.98 1.42
C TYR A 125 -4.62 -19.13 1.24
N TYR A 126 -4.91 -19.54 -0.01
CA TYR A 126 -5.75 -20.69 -0.28
C TYR A 126 -5.16 -22.00 0.27
N VAL A 127 -3.85 -22.21 0.11
CA VAL A 127 -3.16 -23.38 0.69
C VAL A 127 -3.22 -23.34 2.22
N LEU A 128 -2.94 -22.17 2.83
CA LEU A 128 -3.03 -21.98 4.28
C LEU A 128 -4.45 -22.25 4.81
N GLN A 129 -5.49 -21.79 4.10
CA GLN A 129 -6.87 -22.08 4.49
C GLN A 129 -7.18 -23.57 4.45
N ARG A 130 -6.76 -24.31 3.41
CA ARG A 130 -6.95 -25.76 3.36
C ARG A 130 -6.22 -26.46 4.50
N ILE A 131 -4.99 -26.02 4.80
CA ILE A 131 -4.22 -26.57 5.91
C ILE A 131 -4.97 -26.34 7.23
N VAL A 132 -5.39 -25.11 7.53
CA VAL A 132 -6.12 -24.79 8.78
C VAL A 132 -7.49 -25.47 8.87
N THR A 133 -8.12 -25.80 7.73
CA THR A 133 -9.42 -26.48 7.71
C THR A 133 -9.29 -28.00 7.87
N GLU A 134 -8.27 -28.61 7.27
CA GLU A 134 -8.07 -30.07 7.28
C GLU A 134 -7.20 -30.54 8.45
N PHE A 135 -6.33 -29.68 8.99
CA PHE A 135 -5.38 -30.01 10.04
C PHE A 135 -5.71 -29.23 11.32
N SER A 136 -5.57 -29.89 12.47
CA SER A 136 -5.75 -29.25 13.77
C SER A 136 -4.59 -28.28 14.07
N GLU A 137 -4.75 -27.42 15.08
CA GLU A 137 -3.67 -26.49 15.49
C GLU A 137 -2.37 -27.23 15.84
N GLU A 138 -2.47 -28.40 16.47
CA GLU A 138 -1.33 -29.25 16.82
C GLU A 138 -0.64 -29.82 15.58
N ASP A 139 -1.39 -30.23 14.56
CA ASP A 139 -0.85 -30.71 13.30
C ASP A 139 -0.09 -29.61 12.55
N VAL A 140 -0.64 -28.39 12.53
CA VAL A 140 0.00 -27.23 11.88
C VAL A 140 1.29 -26.84 12.61
N ARG A 141 1.31 -26.91 13.95
CA ARG A 141 2.51 -26.64 14.74
C ARG A 141 3.59 -27.70 14.48
N ALA A 142 3.22 -28.99 14.50
CA ALA A 142 4.14 -30.07 14.16
C ALA A 142 4.69 -29.96 12.73
N LEU A 143 3.86 -29.53 11.77
CA LEU A 143 4.29 -29.25 10.39
C LEU A 143 5.28 -28.07 10.34
N GLY A 144 5.00 -26.99 11.05
CA GLY A 144 5.89 -25.83 11.16
C GLY A 144 7.25 -26.18 11.74
N ASP A 145 7.28 -26.99 12.79
CA ASP A 145 8.52 -27.43 13.46
C ASP A 145 9.37 -28.34 12.55
N ASN A 146 8.73 -29.08 11.63
CA ASN A 146 9.40 -30.01 10.73
C ASN A 146 9.49 -29.54 9.28
N ILE A 147 9.08 -28.31 8.96
CA ILE A 147 8.96 -27.85 7.57
C ILE A 147 10.31 -27.88 6.83
N VAL A 148 11.40 -27.55 7.52
CA VAL A 148 12.76 -27.59 6.96
C VAL A 148 13.15 -29.02 6.60
N ASN A 149 12.85 -29.99 7.47
CA ASN A 149 13.14 -31.40 7.24
C ASN A 149 12.31 -31.95 6.07
N ILE A 150 11.04 -31.59 5.99
CA ILE A 150 10.15 -31.98 4.90
C ILE A 150 10.65 -31.40 3.57
N LEU A 151 10.93 -30.09 3.51
CA LEU A 151 11.44 -29.44 2.29
C LEU A 151 12.78 -30.01 1.85
N THR A 152 13.69 -30.30 2.79
CA THR A 152 14.98 -30.92 2.50
C THR A 152 14.80 -32.36 1.98
N THR A 153 13.85 -33.11 2.52
CA THR A 153 13.54 -34.47 2.05
C THR A 153 12.96 -34.44 0.65
N VAL A 154 11.99 -33.57 0.38
CA VAL A 154 11.44 -33.35 -0.97
C VAL A 154 12.56 -32.96 -1.93
N GLN A 155 13.45 -32.05 -1.55
CA GLN A 155 14.61 -31.66 -2.35
C GLN A 155 15.54 -32.85 -2.65
N LYS A 156 15.77 -33.74 -1.67
CA LYS A 156 16.56 -34.97 -1.86
C LYS A 156 15.88 -35.96 -2.80
N MET A 157 14.56 -36.11 -2.70
CA MET A 157 13.79 -37.00 -3.58
C MET A 157 13.69 -36.49 -5.02
N THR A 158 13.75 -35.17 -5.23
CA THR A 158 13.76 -34.57 -6.57
C THR A 158 15.15 -34.50 -7.20
N GLN A 159 16.18 -35.06 -6.55
CA GLN A 159 17.52 -35.17 -7.14
C GLN A 159 17.50 -36.11 -8.36
N PRO A 160 18.30 -35.83 -9.41
CA PRO A 160 18.34 -36.63 -10.63
C PRO A 160 18.56 -38.13 -10.39
N GLU A 161 19.38 -38.48 -9.41
CA GLU A 161 19.71 -39.85 -9.03
C GLU A 161 18.47 -40.61 -8.53
N MET A 162 17.64 -39.97 -7.71
CA MET A 162 16.42 -40.59 -7.17
C MET A 162 15.33 -40.71 -8.24
N LEU A 163 15.20 -39.70 -9.11
CA LEU A 163 14.27 -39.73 -10.24
C LEU A 163 14.63 -40.82 -11.24
N THR A 164 15.93 -41.00 -11.55
CA THR A 164 16.39 -42.05 -12.46
C THR A 164 16.19 -43.45 -11.89
N LEU A 165 16.43 -43.65 -10.58
CA LEU A 165 16.10 -44.90 -9.89
C LEU A 165 14.60 -45.21 -9.95
N ALA A 166 13.75 -44.23 -9.64
CA ALA A 166 12.30 -44.38 -9.68
C ALA A 166 11.80 -44.73 -11.10
N ASN A 167 12.26 -44.01 -12.12
CA ASN A 167 11.90 -44.26 -13.51
C ASN A 167 12.37 -45.65 -13.97
N SER A 168 13.60 -46.04 -13.64
CA SER A 168 14.13 -47.37 -13.99
C SER A 168 13.32 -48.50 -13.35
N ALA A 169 12.87 -48.31 -12.10
CA ALA A 169 12.00 -49.27 -11.43
C ALA A 169 10.62 -49.37 -12.12
N ILE A 170 10.00 -48.23 -12.44
CA ILE A 170 8.72 -48.17 -13.15
C ILE A 170 8.81 -48.83 -14.53
N ASP A 171 9.86 -48.53 -15.30
CA ASP A 171 10.09 -49.12 -16.62
C ASP A 171 10.28 -50.64 -16.52
N SER A 172 11.01 -51.11 -15.51
CA SER A 172 11.20 -52.55 -15.27
C SER A 172 9.90 -53.29 -14.91
N MET A 173 8.93 -52.59 -14.31
CA MET A 173 7.60 -53.13 -14.01
C MET A 173 6.67 -53.07 -15.21
N ARG A 174 6.84 -52.07 -16.08
CA ARG A 174 6.02 -51.88 -17.29
C ARG A 174 6.36 -52.88 -18.38
N ASP A 175 7.65 -53.20 -18.54
CA ASP A 175 8.13 -54.24 -19.47
C ASP A 175 7.79 -55.67 -19.00
N GLN A 176 7.48 -55.84 -17.70
CA GLN A 176 6.91 -57.07 -17.16
C GLN A 176 5.38 -57.06 -17.31
N THR A 177 4.89 -56.99 -18.55
CA THR A 177 3.51 -57.39 -18.82
C THR A 177 3.40 -58.86 -18.42
N ILE A 178 2.62 -59.15 -17.38
CA ILE A 178 2.48 -60.47 -16.74
C ILE A 178 1.66 -61.40 -17.66
N GLU A 179 2.15 -61.63 -18.88
CA GLU A 179 1.64 -62.66 -19.77
C GLU A 179 2.74 -63.72 -19.94
N ASN A 180 2.61 -64.81 -19.19
CA ASN A 180 3.35 -66.07 -19.37
C ASN A 180 4.84 -66.10 -19.01
N VAL A 181 5.22 -65.60 -17.82
CA VAL A 181 6.54 -65.96 -17.24
C VAL A 181 6.41 -67.29 -16.49
N LYS A 182 6.92 -68.38 -17.08
CA LYS A 182 7.06 -69.66 -16.37
C LYS A 182 7.97 -69.46 -15.14
N PRO A 183 7.63 -70.00 -13.96
CA PRO A 183 8.46 -69.84 -12.78
C PRO A 183 9.88 -70.37 -13.06
N PRO A 184 10.93 -69.57 -12.77
CA PRO A 184 12.29 -69.98 -13.05
C PRO A 184 12.66 -71.22 -12.22
N SER A 185 13.31 -72.20 -12.85
CA SER A 185 13.79 -73.40 -12.16
C SER A 185 14.87 -73.04 -11.13
N THR A 186 14.97 -73.81 -10.04
CA THR A 186 15.95 -73.59 -8.95
C THR A 186 17.40 -73.47 -9.44
N LEU A 187 17.79 -74.27 -10.45
CA LEU A 187 19.10 -74.17 -11.09
C LEU A 187 19.29 -72.87 -11.90
N SER A 188 18.22 -72.41 -12.55
CA SER A 188 18.23 -71.14 -13.31
C SER A 188 18.43 -69.96 -12.37
N LEU A 189 17.79 -69.97 -11.20
CA LEU A 189 17.98 -68.96 -10.16
C LEU A 189 19.43 -68.93 -9.64
N LEU A 190 20.01 -70.10 -9.34
CA LEU A 190 21.41 -70.21 -8.93
C LEU A 190 22.37 -69.68 -10.01
N ARG A 191 22.06 -69.93 -11.30
CA ARG A 191 22.82 -69.39 -12.42
C ARG A 191 22.67 -67.87 -12.53
N GLN A 192 21.47 -67.32 -12.32
CA GLN A 192 21.24 -65.87 -12.33
C GLN A 192 21.97 -65.15 -11.19
N LEU A 193 22.07 -65.76 -10.00
CA LEU A 193 22.84 -65.21 -8.88
C LEU A 193 24.34 -65.11 -9.18
N SER A 194 24.85 -65.89 -10.15
CA SER A 194 26.24 -65.78 -10.60
C SER A 194 26.48 -64.65 -11.62
N ASP A 195 25.42 -64.02 -12.15
CA ASP A 195 25.54 -62.87 -13.04
C ASP A 195 26.20 -61.68 -12.31
N PRO A 196 27.28 -61.07 -12.87
CA PRO A 196 27.93 -59.90 -12.28
C PRO A 196 26.98 -58.74 -12.00
N LYS A 197 25.98 -58.47 -12.87
CA LYS A 197 25.01 -57.38 -12.69
C LYS A 197 24.12 -57.62 -11.48
N VAL A 198 23.66 -58.85 -11.30
CA VAL A 198 22.82 -59.25 -10.15
C VAL A 198 23.61 -59.15 -8.85
N ARG A 199 24.87 -59.59 -8.84
CA ARG A 199 25.75 -59.44 -7.67
C ARG A 199 26.00 -57.99 -7.28
N ILE A 200 26.21 -57.10 -8.26
CA ILE A 200 26.36 -55.66 -8.02
C ILE A 200 25.06 -55.04 -7.48
N GLY A 201 23.90 -55.46 -8.00
CA GLY A 201 22.60 -55.01 -7.48
C GLY A 201 22.37 -55.45 -6.02
N LEU A 202 22.64 -56.72 -5.73
CA LEU A 202 22.56 -57.27 -4.38
C LEU A 202 23.53 -56.59 -3.42
N SER A 203 24.78 -56.32 -3.84
CA SER A 203 25.74 -55.60 -2.99
C SER A 203 25.27 -54.19 -2.66
N LYS A 204 24.70 -53.45 -3.63
CA LYS A 204 24.14 -52.12 -3.39
C LYS A 204 22.96 -52.14 -2.44
N MET A 205 22.04 -53.10 -2.59
CA MET A 205 20.93 -53.28 -1.66
C MET A 205 21.42 -53.61 -0.25
N LEU A 206 22.41 -54.49 -0.13
CA LEU A 206 23.04 -54.80 1.16
C LEU A 206 23.74 -53.58 1.76
N SER A 207 24.40 -52.73 0.96
CA SER A 207 24.98 -51.48 1.43
C SER A 207 23.93 -50.49 1.93
N ILE A 208 22.77 -50.38 1.26
CA ILE A 208 21.65 -49.54 1.72
C ILE A 208 21.13 -50.07 3.06
N VAL A 209 20.88 -51.39 3.16
CA VAL A 209 20.41 -52.02 4.41
C VAL A 209 21.44 -51.86 5.54
N SER A 210 22.73 -52.01 5.24
CA SER A 210 23.81 -51.79 6.22
C SER A 210 23.85 -50.33 6.68
N SER A 211 23.72 -49.37 5.77
CA SER A 211 23.67 -47.94 6.10
C SER A 211 22.48 -47.59 6.99
N LEU A 212 21.31 -48.19 6.74
CA LEU A 212 20.11 -48.00 7.57
C LEU A 212 20.25 -48.66 8.94
N ALA A 213 20.95 -49.80 9.02
CA ALA A 213 21.23 -50.46 10.28
C ALA A 213 22.26 -49.68 11.13
N ASP A 214 23.29 -49.11 10.49
CA ASP A 214 24.30 -48.29 11.16
C ASP A 214 23.73 -46.97 11.71
N GLU A 215 22.76 -46.37 11.01
CA GLU A 215 22.05 -45.17 11.47
C GLU A 215 21.23 -45.44 12.75
N ASN A 216 20.61 -46.63 12.87
CA ASN A 216 19.87 -47.05 14.06
C ASN A 216 20.78 -47.65 15.17
N ALA A 217 21.95 -48.19 14.83
CA ALA A 217 22.90 -48.75 15.79
C ALA A 217 23.58 -47.68 16.67
N GLY A 218 23.56 -46.41 16.24
CA GLY A 218 23.97 -45.26 17.04
C GLY A 218 23.05 -44.97 18.23
N GLU A 219 21.77 -45.35 18.17
CA GLU A 219 20.80 -45.14 19.25
C GLU A 219 20.82 -46.25 20.32
N ILE A 220 21.35 -47.44 20.02
CA ILE A 220 21.38 -48.59 20.94
C ILE A 220 22.55 -48.50 21.94
N LYS A 221 23.44 -47.50 21.81
CA LYS A 221 24.64 -47.34 22.65
C LYS A 221 24.52 -46.30 23.79
N ASN A 222 23.32 -45.82 24.12
CA ASN A 222 23.08 -45.03 25.34
C ASN A 222 22.13 -45.73 26.29
#